data_AF-A0A1Y1I1E1-F1
#
_entry.id   AF-A0A1Y1I1E1-F1
#
_cell.length_a   1.000
_cell.length_b   1.000
_cell.length_c   1.000
_cell.angle_alpha   90.00
_cell.angle_beta   90.00
_cell.angle_gamma   90.00
#
_symmetry.space_group_name_H-M   'P 1'
#
loop_
_entity.id
_entity.type
_entity.pdbx_description
1 polymer ?
#
loop_
_entity_poly.entity_id
_entity_poly.type
_entity_poly.pdbx_seq_one_letter_code
_entity_poly.pdbx_strand_id
1 'polypeptide(L)'
;MEGPKEVEVKWKECSRSSREVLEMIAEYEQATFDLAKPEESDWVQMILKDATCGDLETSVCAFGRFVNIFSKLVHEQGKAKAAETASYILQRGFAKELHAGLKDARSSGAWFLLPKSDRTGVKFLLSRVEAYASVLGLLTVDERTASFFLKEMEALLVLLEGLFYQAAHPSLAKLTQSIGVDQDPATDARRAIIRAISALIEWSKRAQRFMIKRRSLYLDMIREIAKMHQSGNPSETDYLTVEINLPAELCPDSETLTEEQGIELCEMLAEHNPTIKSRVERIAAAAKSPICKNTPLSKRKCSSPACDKIEPESERFKTVKKLLGKLVTKECAQGGTGGLQRKGKAPGVKARH
;
A
#
# COMPACT_ATOMS: atom_id res chain seq x y z
N MET A 1 25.48 -4.89 10.35
CA MET A 1 24.79 -3.78 9.66
C MET A 1 24.38 -2.81 10.73
N GLU A 2 25.01 -1.64 10.79
CA GLU A 2 24.51 -0.54 11.62
C GLU A 2 23.10 -0.20 11.15
N GLY A 3 22.14 -0.10 12.06
CA GLY A 3 20.80 0.35 11.73
C GLY A 3 20.86 1.73 11.06
N PRO A 4 19.92 2.07 10.16
CA PRO A 4 19.88 3.39 9.58
C PRO A 4 19.83 4.43 10.70
N LYS A 5 20.80 5.35 10.74
CA LYS A 5 20.83 6.43 11.74
C LYS A 5 19.49 7.17 11.67
N GLU A 6 18.75 7.17 12.76
CA GLU A 6 17.50 7.91 12.86
C GLU A 6 17.82 9.40 12.70
N VAL A 7 17.29 10.01 11.63
CA VAL A 7 17.42 11.44 11.40
C VAL A 7 16.32 12.13 12.20
N GLU A 8 16.73 12.96 13.15
CA GLU A 8 15.82 13.77 13.95
C GLU A 8 14.90 14.60 13.05
N VAL A 9 13.60 14.55 13.33
CA VAL A 9 12.61 15.40 12.66
C VAL A 9 12.72 16.82 13.20
N LYS A 10 12.83 17.77 12.27
CA LYS A 10 13.04 19.20 12.47
C LYS A 10 11.96 19.98 11.74
N TRP A 11 11.90 21.26 12.07
CA TRP A 11 11.11 22.25 11.37
C TRP A 11 12.02 23.37 10.86
N LYS A 12 11.51 24.11 9.89
CA LYS A 12 12.13 25.31 9.37
C LYS A 12 11.14 26.46 9.53
N GLU A 13 11.59 27.58 10.08
CA GLU A 13 10.79 28.80 10.05
C GLU A 13 10.61 29.25 8.59
N CYS A 14 9.39 29.57 8.19
CA CYS A 14 9.13 30.16 6.89
C CYS A 14 9.78 31.55 6.83
N SER A 15 10.18 31.95 5.63
CA SER A 15 10.49 33.33 5.32
C SER A 15 9.25 34.24 5.39
N ARG A 16 8.06 33.65 5.19
CA ARG A 16 6.73 34.29 5.15
C ARG A 16 5.98 34.24 6.48
N SER A 17 5.09 35.21 6.68
CA SER A 17 4.15 35.31 7.80
C SER A 17 3.02 34.29 7.73
N SER A 18 2.38 33.99 8.87
CA SER A 18 1.15 33.17 8.92
C SER A 18 0.11 33.65 7.93
N ARG A 19 -0.16 34.97 7.87
CA ARG A 19 -1.07 35.56 6.90
C ARG A 19 -0.69 35.28 5.44
N GLU A 20 0.56 35.54 5.04
CA GLU A 20 1.00 35.30 3.65
C GLU A 20 0.86 33.82 3.28
N VAL A 21 1.23 32.92 4.19
CA VAL A 21 1.09 31.48 3.97
C VAL A 21 -0.38 31.06 3.86
N LEU A 22 -1.26 31.61 4.71
CA LEU A 22 -2.69 31.37 4.61
C LEU A 22 -3.27 31.91 3.29
N GLU A 23 -2.85 33.09 2.83
CA GLU A 23 -3.25 33.64 1.53
C GLU A 23 -2.74 32.76 0.36
N MET A 24 -1.57 32.15 0.51
CA MET A 24 -1.02 31.22 -0.47
C MET A 24 -1.71 29.86 -0.49
N ILE A 25 -2.30 29.42 0.62
CA ILE A 25 -3.05 28.15 0.71
C ILE A 25 -4.53 28.38 0.45
N ALA A 26 -5.03 29.60 0.71
CA ALA A 26 -6.41 29.97 0.58
C ALA A 26 -6.93 29.48 -0.77
N GLU A 27 -8.03 28.75 -0.67
CA GLU A 27 -8.64 28.12 -1.82
C GLU A 27 -9.13 29.22 -2.76
N TYR A 28 -8.79 29.09 -4.04
CA TYR A 28 -9.67 29.62 -5.06
C TYR A 28 -10.90 28.72 -5.04
N GLU A 29 -11.84 28.96 -4.10
CA GLU A 29 -13.05 28.17 -3.84
C GLU A 29 -13.92 27.90 -5.09
N GLN A 30 -13.57 28.49 -6.23
CA GLN A 30 -14.28 28.44 -7.50
C GLN A 30 -13.45 27.90 -8.66
N ALA A 31 -12.26 27.32 -8.42
CA ALA A 31 -11.48 26.71 -9.48
C ALA A 31 -12.22 25.48 -10.04
N THR A 32 -12.99 25.71 -11.10
CA THR A 32 -13.66 24.67 -11.88
C THR A 32 -13.02 24.66 -13.27
N PHE A 33 -12.50 23.50 -13.66
CA PHE A 33 -11.94 23.30 -14.99
C PHE A 33 -12.16 21.85 -15.42
N ASP A 34 -12.15 21.60 -16.73
CA ASP A 34 -12.29 20.25 -17.26
C ASP A 34 -11.00 19.46 -17.05
N LEU A 35 -11.06 18.39 -16.25
CA LEU A 35 -9.91 17.52 -16.02
C LEU A 35 -9.41 16.83 -17.31
N ALA A 36 -10.23 16.78 -18.37
CA ALA A 36 -9.81 16.27 -19.66
C ALA A 36 -8.95 17.26 -20.48
N LYS A 37 -8.88 18.53 -20.06
CA LYS A 37 -8.17 19.61 -20.77
C LYS A 37 -7.32 20.47 -19.82
N PRO A 38 -6.37 19.85 -19.10
CA PRO A 38 -5.54 20.53 -18.11
C PRO A 38 -4.72 21.71 -18.68
N GLU A 39 -4.38 21.68 -19.97
CA GLU A 39 -3.63 22.72 -20.67
C GLU A 39 -4.42 24.02 -20.87
N GLU A 40 -5.77 23.94 -20.90
CA GLU A 40 -6.65 25.11 -21.03
C GLU A 40 -6.93 25.76 -19.66
N SER A 41 -6.51 25.13 -18.56
CA SER A 41 -6.79 25.60 -17.19
C SER A 41 -5.70 26.53 -16.66
N ASP A 42 -6.05 27.81 -16.50
CA ASP A 42 -5.18 28.82 -15.86
C ASP A 42 -4.75 28.39 -14.45
N TRP A 43 -5.65 27.73 -13.71
CA TRP A 43 -5.35 27.23 -12.37
C TRP A 43 -4.28 26.13 -12.42
N VAL A 44 -4.37 25.19 -13.36
CA VAL A 44 -3.34 24.15 -13.54
C VAL A 44 -1.99 24.78 -13.92
N GLN A 45 -1.99 25.77 -14.82
CA GLN A 45 -0.75 26.46 -15.20
C GLN A 45 -0.11 27.21 -14.02
N MET A 46 -0.92 27.89 -13.21
CA MET A 46 -0.47 28.55 -11.99
C MET A 46 0.13 27.54 -11.00
N ILE A 47 -0.56 26.44 -10.75
CA ILE A 47 -0.08 25.38 -9.84
C ILE A 47 1.24 24.76 -10.34
N LEU A 48 1.36 24.51 -11.65
CA LEU A 48 2.61 24.04 -12.26
C LEU A 48 3.76 25.02 -12.05
N LYS A 49 3.51 26.31 -12.30
CA LYS A 49 4.49 27.36 -12.11
C LYS A 49 4.95 27.44 -10.66
N ASP A 50 4.02 27.48 -9.71
CA ASP A 50 4.32 27.64 -8.29
C ASP A 50 5.01 26.39 -7.71
N ALA A 51 4.59 25.19 -8.12
CA ALA A 51 5.22 23.94 -7.66
C ALA A 51 6.68 23.81 -8.14
N THR A 52 6.99 24.35 -9.32
CA THR A 52 8.31 24.20 -9.98
C THR A 52 9.19 25.45 -9.89
N CYS A 53 8.80 26.45 -9.10
CA CYS A 53 9.53 27.74 -9.03
C CYS A 53 10.86 27.70 -8.27
N GLY A 54 11.19 26.59 -7.61
CA GLY A 54 12.40 26.43 -6.79
C GLY A 54 12.32 27.05 -5.39
N ASP A 55 11.27 27.83 -5.08
CA ASP A 55 11.00 28.27 -3.71
C ASP A 55 10.20 27.20 -2.95
N LEU A 56 10.82 26.66 -1.89
CA LEU A 56 10.26 25.54 -1.14
C LEU A 56 8.87 25.85 -0.56
N GLU A 57 8.71 27.02 0.05
CA GLU A 57 7.46 27.43 0.69
C GLU A 57 6.33 27.58 -0.34
N THR A 58 6.61 28.24 -1.47
CA THR A 58 5.66 28.35 -2.59
C THR A 58 5.29 27.00 -3.14
N SER A 59 6.28 26.13 -3.35
CA SER A 59 6.05 24.78 -3.88
C SER A 59 5.15 23.95 -2.95
N VAL A 60 5.41 23.97 -1.64
CA VAL A 60 4.60 23.24 -0.65
C VAL A 60 3.18 23.78 -0.56
N CYS A 61 2.99 25.10 -0.61
CA CYS A 61 1.65 25.70 -0.65
C CYS A 61 0.91 25.35 -1.96
N ALA A 62 1.61 25.29 -3.09
CA ALA A 62 1.03 24.86 -4.36
C ALA A 62 0.55 23.39 -4.30
N PHE A 63 1.33 22.49 -3.69
CA PHE A 63 0.90 21.12 -3.47
C PHE A 63 -0.31 21.01 -2.54
N GLY A 64 -0.35 21.80 -1.46
CA GLY A 64 -1.52 21.88 -0.57
C GLY A 64 -2.79 22.30 -1.32
N ARG A 65 -2.73 23.41 -2.07
CA ARG A 65 -3.84 23.87 -2.93
C ARG A 65 -4.26 22.82 -3.95
N PHE A 66 -3.29 22.13 -4.56
CA PHE A 66 -3.57 21.08 -5.51
C PHE A 66 -4.36 19.94 -4.88
N VAL A 67 -3.97 19.47 -3.69
CA VAL A 67 -4.67 18.39 -2.97
C VAL A 67 -6.13 18.73 -2.73
N ASN A 68 -6.41 19.94 -2.22
CA ASN A 68 -7.76 20.36 -1.87
C ASN A 68 -8.67 20.45 -3.10
N ILE A 69 -8.23 21.15 -4.15
CA ILE A 69 -9.06 21.39 -5.34
C ILE A 69 -9.14 20.14 -6.21
N PHE A 70 -8.02 19.45 -6.45
CA PHE A 70 -7.99 18.30 -7.35
C PHE A 70 -8.80 17.15 -6.79
N SER A 71 -8.72 16.84 -5.49
CA SER A 71 -9.50 15.76 -4.89
C SER A 71 -11.02 15.94 -5.09
N LYS A 72 -11.52 17.17 -4.91
CA LYS A 72 -12.91 17.53 -5.20
C LYS A 72 -13.26 17.32 -6.67
N LEU A 73 -12.43 17.81 -7.59
CA LEU A 73 -12.67 17.66 -9.04
C LEU A 73 -12.63 16.19 -9.48
N VAL A 74 -11.75 15.36 -8.90
CA VAL A 74 -11.72 13.92 -9.17
C VAL A 74 -13.02 13.25 -8.75
N HIS A 75 -13.58 13.66 -7.60
CA HIS A 75 -14.87 13.16 -7.13
C HIS A 75 -16.01 13.57 -8.08
N GLU A 76 -16.03 14.84 -8.51
CA GLU A 76 -17.10 15.40 -9.36
C GLU A 76 -17.04 14.91 -10.82
N GLN A 77 -15.83 14.78 -11.39
CA GLN A 77 -15.63 14.52 -12.83
C GLN A 77 -15.15 13.11 -13.15
N GLY A 78 -14.73 12.35 -12.13
CA GLY A 78 -14.32 10.95 -12.24
C GLY A 78 -12.84 10.73 -12.53
N LYS A 79 -12.36 9.53 -12.15
CA LYS A 79 -10.96 9.10 -12.27
C LYS A 79 -10.43 9.09 -13.71
N ALA A 80 -11.27 8.81 -14.70
CA ALA A 80 -10.85 8.74 -16.11
C ALA A 80 -10.33 10.09 -16.61
N LYS A 81 -11.05 11.19 -16.36
CA LYS A 81 -10.58 12.53 -16.70
C LYS A 81 -9.40 12.96 -15.82
N ALA A 82 -9.41 12.57 -14.54
CA ALA A 82 -8.29 12.82 -13.64
C ALA A 82 -6.96 12.26 -14.16
N ALA A 83 -6.99 11.11 -14.84
CA ALA A 83 -5.80 10.48 -15.42
C ALA A 83 -5.13 11.33 -16.50
N GLU A 84 -5.91 12.10 -17.28
CA GLU A 84 -5.39 13.01 -18.29
C GLU A 84 -4.69 14.22 -17.65
N THR A 85 -5.34 14.85 -16.66
CA THR A 85 -4.69 15.91 -15.86
C THR A 85 -3.46 15.40 -15.13
N ALA A 86 -3.53 14.22 -14.51
CA ALA A 86 -2.40 13.65 -13.77
C ALA A 86 -1.21 13.40 -14.69
N SER A 87 -1.44 12.77 -15.85
CA SER A 87 -0.41 12.54 -16.86
C SER A 87 0.23 13.85 -17.33
N TYR A 88 -0.59 14.87 -17.63
CA TYR A 88 -0.13 16.19 -18.05
C TYR A 88 0.79 16.85 -17.01
N ILE A 89 0.33 16.91 -15.75
CA ILE A 89 1.05 17.57 -14.67
C ILE A 89 2.37 16.84 -14.37
N LEU A 90 2.36 15.50 -14.32
CA LEU A 90 3.55 14.68 -14.07
C LEU A 90 4.65 14.93 -15.11
N GLN A 91 4.28 15.05 -16.39
CA GLN A 91 5.22 15.34 -17.49
C GLN A 91 5.81 16.76 -17.43
N ARG A 92 5.16 17.69 -16.71
CA ARG A 92 5.57 19.09 -16.59
C ARG A 92 6.41 19.40 -15.34
N GLY A 93 6.99 18.36 -14.73
CA GLY A 93 8.00 18.52 -13.67
C GLY A 93 7.48 18.29 -12.25
N PHE A 94 6.17 18.11 -12.04
CA PHE A 94 5.62 17.81 -10.72
C PHE A 94 6.27 16.60 -10.05
N ALA A 95 6.48 15.52 -10.80
CA ALA A 95 7.11 14.32 -10.26
C ALA A 95 8.54 14.59 -9.78
N LYS A 96 9.31 15.39 -10.53
CA LYS A 96 10.68 15.74 -10.17
C LYS A 96 10.71 16.51 -8.85
N GLU A 97 9.83 17.49 -8.69
CA GLU A 97 9.71 18.30 -7.47
C GLU A 97 9.23 17.46 -6.27
N LEU A 98 8.24 16.58 -6.48
CA LEU A 98 7.79 15.64 -5.44
C LEU A 98 8.93 14.72 -4.98
N HIS A 99 9.68 14.15 -5.92
CA HIS A 99 10.80 13.27 -5.60
C HIS A 99 11.91 14.00 -4.84
N ALA A 100 12.27 15.21 -5.29
CA ALA A 100 13.27 16.04 -4.63
C ALA A 100 12.82 16.41 -3.22
N GLY A 101 11.56 16.84 -3.06
CA GLY A 101 10.96 17.19 -1.78
C GLY A 101 10.91 16.03 -0.78
N LEU A 102 10.48 14.84 -1.22
CA LEU A 102 10.45 13.65 -0.37
C LEU A 102 11.86 13.19 0.05
N LYS A 103 12.84 13.24 -0.88
CA LYS A 103 14.24 12.91 -0.58
C LYS A 103 14.83 13.89 0.43
N ASP A 104 14.64 15.19 0.20
CA ASP A 104 15.13 16.23 1.10
C ASP A 104 14.51 16.11 2.49
N ALA A 105 13.19 15.88 2.58
CA ALA A 105 12.52 15.66 3.87
C ALA A 105 13.09 14.44 4.60
N ARG A 106 13.38 13.35 3.88
CA ARG A 106 14.00 12.15 4.47
C ARG A 106 15.42 12.42 4.97
N SER A 107 16.26 13.10 4.19
CA SER A 107 17.66 13.31 4.55
C SER A 107 17.88 14.42 5.57
N SER A 108 17.13 15.52 5.49
CA SER A 108 17.28 16.68 6.37
C SER A 108 16.51 16.54 7.68
N GLY A 109 15.43 15.75 7.68
CA GLY A 109 14.45 15.74 8.75
C GLY A 109 13.59 17.01 8.81
N ALA A 110 13.80 18.01 7.94
CA ALA A 110 13.04 19.26 7.92
C ALA A 110 11.66 19.04 7.29
N TRP A 111 10.72 18.57 8.08
CA TRP A 111 9.41 18.12 7.61
C TRP A 111 8.36 19.21 7.64
N PHE A 112 8.52 20.16 8.55
CA PHE A 112 7.51 21.17 8.80
C PHE A 112 8.01 22.56 8.45
N LEU A 113 7.11 23.34 7.86
CA LEU A 113 7.28 24.77 7.73
C LEU A 113 6.41 25.44 8.79
N LEU A 114 7.04 26.26 9.65
CA LEU A 114 6.36 27.07 10.64
C LEU A 114 6.33 28.52 10.15
N PRO A 115 5.16 29.06 9.78
CA PRO A 115 5.04 30.45 9.38
C PRO A 115 5.54 31.41 10.46
N LYS A 116 6.11 32.55 10.06
CA LYS A 116 6.49 33.59 11.03
C LYS A 116 5.24 34.06 11.76
N SER A 117 5.32 34.04 13.08
CA SER A 117 4.25 34.54 13.94
C SER A 117 3.95 36.00 13.58
N ASP A 118 2.73 36.26 13.18
CA ASP A 118 2.19 37.62 13.13
C ASP A 118 1.34 37.89 14.39
N ARG A 119 0.79 39.10 14.50
CA ARG A 119 -0.03 39.51 15.65
C ARG A 119 -1.35 38.74 15.77
N THR A 120 -1.72 37.94 14.78
CA THR A 120 -3.03 37.23 14.76
C THR A 120 -3.05 36.04 15.71
N GLY A 121 -1.88 35.55 16.14
CA GLY A 121 -1.77 34.42 17.07
C GLY A 121 -2.11 33.06 16.46
N VAL A 122 -2.43 32.99 15.17
CA VAL A 122 -2.72 31.72 14.48
C VAL A 122 -1.42 30.96 14.28
N LYS A 123 -1.32 29.80 14.92
CA LYS A 123 -0.21 28.86 14.79
C LYS A 123 -0.68 27.62 14.06
N PHE A 124 -0.05 27.33 12.94
CA PHE A 124 -0.23 26.08 12.21
C PHE A 124 1.12 25.59 11.69
N LEU A 125 1.17 24.32 11.34
CA LEU A 125 2.34 23.67 10.77
C LEU A 125 2.00 23.14 9.39
N LEU A 126 2.83 23.45 8.40
CA LEU A 126 2.71 22.83 7.09
C LEU A 126 3.60 21.61 7.00
N SER A 127 2.96 20.45 6.93
CA SER A 127 3.64 19.18 6.72
C SER A 127 4.01 18.99 5.26
N ARG A 128 5.30 19.10 4.95
CA ARG A 128 5.84 18.84 3.60
C ARG A 128 5.57 17.41 3.17
N VAL A 129 5.78 16.47 4.08
CA VAL A 129 5.62 15.03 3.80
C VAL A 129 4.17 14.68 3.54
N GLU A 130 3.25 15.24 4.31
CA GLU A 130 1.82 15.08 4.06
C GLU A 130 1.42 15.64 2.70
N ALA A 131 1.83 16.87 2.38
CA ALA A 131 1.52 17.50 1.10
C ALA A 131 2.03 16.64 -0.07
N TYR A 132 3.31 16.25 -0.06
CA TYR A 132 3.89 15.45 -1.13
C TYR A 132 3.25 14.05 -1.24
N ALA A 133 3.02 13.37 -0.12
CA ALA A 133 2.41 12.03 -0.12
C ALA A 133 0.93 12.07 -0.56
N SER A 134 0.19 13.10 -0.16
CA SER A 134 -1.20 13.30 -0.61
C SER A 134 -1.27 13.54 -2.11
N VAL A 135 -0.39 14.38 -2.68
CA VAL A 135 -0.30 14.58 -4.13
C VAL A 135 0.05 13.27 -4.84
N LEU A 136 1.02 12.51 -4.31
CA LEU A 136 1.40 11.21 -4.88
C LEU A 136 0.19 10.25 -4.95
N GLY A 137 -0.56 10.14 -3.86
CA GLY A 137 -1.77 9.32 -3.81
C GLY A 137 -2.84 9.80 -4.79
N LEU A 138 -3.09 11.11 -4.85
CA LEU A 138 -4.11 11.69 -5.73
C LEU A 138 -3.75 11.60 -7.22
N LEU A 139 -2.47 11.66 -7.59
CA LEU A 139 -2.02 11.52 -8.97
C LEU A 139 -1.90 10.07 -9.42
N THR A 140 -1.92 9.11 -8.50
CA THR A 140 -1.87 7.67 -8.81
C THR A 140 -3.28 7.14 -9.04
N VAL A 141 -3.84 7.46 -10.22
CA VAL A 141 -5.25 7.20 -10.55
C VAL A 141 -5.45 6.02 -11.51
N ASP A 142 -4.38 5.56 -12.16
CA ASP A 142 -4.38 4.42 -13.08
C ASP A 142 -3.00 3.74 -13.14
N GLU A 143 -2.89 2.63 -13.89
CA GLU A 143 -1.63 1.89 -14.05
C GLU A 143 -0.53 2.73 -14.72
N ARG A 144 -0.88 3.66 -15.62
CA ARG A 144 0.09 4.51 -16.33
C ARG A 144 0.80 5.45 -15.37
N THR A 145 0.02 6.18 -14.56
CA THR A 145 0.52 7.14 -13.56
C THR A 145 1.31 6.43 -12.44
N ALA A 146 0.83 5.27 -11.97
CA ALA A 146 1.57 4.46 -11.01
C ALA A 146 2.92 3.97 -11.57
N SER A 147 2.93 3.49 -12.82
CA SER A 147 4.14 3.03 -13.50
C SER A 147 5.12 4.19 -13.73
N PHE A 148 4.62 5.38 -14.06
CA PHE A 148 5.42 6.58 -14.18
C PHE A 148 6.16 6.89 -12.87
N PHE A 149 5.45 6.93 -11.75
CA PHE A 149 6.05 7.17 -10.44
C PHE A 149 7.13 6.14 -10.09
N LEU A 150 6.84 4.85 -10.24
CA LEU A 150 7.79 3.78 -9.88
C LEU A 150 9.00 3.69 -10.83
N LYS A 151 8.90 4.30 -12.02
CA LYS A 151 10.01 4.43 -12.97
C LYS A 151 10.86 5.66 -12.63
N GLU A 152 10.24 6.83 -12.49
CA GLU A 152 10.95 8.09 -12.20
C GLU A 152 11.52 8.13 -10.77
N MET A 153 10.97 7.32 -9.87
CA MET A 153 11.34 7.25 -8.46
C MET A 153 11.60 5.78 -8.07
N GLU A 154 12.73 5.21 -8.51
CA GLU A 154 13.02 3.77 -8.39
C GLU A 154 12.94 3.21 -6.96
N ALA A 155 13.17 4.04 -5.94
CA ALA A 155 13.14 3.69 -4.53
C ALA A 155 11.93 4.27 -3.77
N LEU A 156 10.87 4.70 -4.47
CA LEU A 156 9.72 5.41 -3.89
C LEU A 156 9.09 4.68 -2.71
N LEU A 157 8.83 3.37 -2.84
CA LEU A 157 8.20 2.61 -1.75
C LEU A 157 9.09 2.51 -0.51
N VAL A 158 10.41 2.35 -0.70
CA VAL A 158 11.38 2.36 0.40
C VAL A 158 11.48 3.75 1.05
N LEU A 159 11.41 4.81 0.23
CA LEU A 159 11.41 6.20 0.71
C LEU A 159 10.16 6.50 1.55
N LEU A 160 8.98 6.15 1.06
CA LEU A 160 7.71 6.32 1.77
C LEU A 160 7.69 5.54 3.10
N GLU A 161 8.16 4.30 3.10
CA GLU A 161 8.33 3.52 4.33
C GLU A 161 9.29 4.18 5.32
N GLY A 162 10.45 4.64 4.86
CA GLY A 162 11.42 5.32 5.70
C GLY A 162 10.87 6.61 6.31
N LEU A 163 10.11 7.38 5.53
CA LEU A 163 9.39 8.55 6.02
C LEU A 163 8.35 8.12 7.07
N PHE A 164 7.53 7.10 6.81
CA PHE A 164 6.49 6.67 7.75
C PHE A 164 7.02 6.39 9.17
N TYR A 165 8.16 5.71 9.29
CA TYR A 165 8.78 5.44 10.58
C TYR A 165 9.42 6.68 11.20
N GLN A 166 10.01 7.56 10.38
CA GLN A 166 10.56 8.82 10.87
C GLN A 166 9.48 9.76 11.41
N ALA A 167 8.26 9.71 10.87
CA ALA A 167 7.12 10.45 11.41
C ALA A 167 6.75 10.03 12.83
N ALA A 168 7.09 8.81 13.26
CA ALA A 168 6.85 8.34 14.63
C ALA A 168 7.93 8.81 15.63
N HIS A 169 8.90 9.63 15.20
CA HIS A 169 10.01 10.04 16.04
C HIS A 169 9.53 10.94 17.21
N PRO A 170 9.96 10.68 18.47
CA PRO A 170 9.49 11.43 19.63
C PRO A 170 9.76 12.95 19.61
N SER A 171 10.75 13.41 18.84
CA SER A 171 11.02 14.85 18.68
C SER A 171 9.83 15.59 18.07
N LEU A 172 9.04 14.92 17.23
CA LEU A 172 7.89 15.52 16.58
C LEU A 172 6.74 15.79 17.56
N ALA A 173 6.43 14.83 18.43
CA ALA A 173 5.42 15.04 19.49
C ALA A 173 5.79 16.22 20.40
N LYS A 174 7.07 16.34 20.78
CA LYS A 174 7.58 17.47 21.57
C LYS A 174 7.44 18.80 20.82
N LEU A 175 7.72 18.79 19.52
CA LEU A 175 7.59 19.96 18.67
C LEU A 175 6.13 20.44 18.59
N THR A 176 5.20 19.57 18.24
CA THR A 176 3.77 19.89 18.14
C THR A 176 3.23 20.45 19.46
N GLN A 177 3.61 19.82 20.59
CA GLN A 177 3.24 20.30 21.92
C GLN A 177 3.82 21.69 22.23
N SER A 178 5.07 21.96 21.83
CA SER A 178 5.71 23.26 22.09
C SER A 178 5.08 24.41 21.30
N ILE A 179 4.54 24.11 20.12
CA ILE A 179 3.90 25.12 19.26
C ILE A 179 2.43 25.32 19.68
N GLY A 180 1.79 24.29 20.25
CA GLY A 180 0.40 24.33 20.67
C GLY A 180 -0.55 24.18 19.49
N VAL A 181 -0.21 23.30 18.54
CA VAL A 181 -1.09 22.96 17.41
C VAL A 181 -2.02 21.83 17.85
N ASP A 182 -3.32 21.98 17.59
CA ASP A 182 -4.34 21.00 17.98
C ASP A 182 -4.30 19.73 17.12
N GLN A 183 -3.87 19.84 15.87
CA GLN A 183 -3.69 18.72 14.95
C GLN A 183 -2.34 18.04 15.16
N ASP A 184 -2.31 16.71 15.00
CA ASP A 184 -1.08 15.92 15.02
C ASP A 184 -0.55 15.72 13.59
N PRO A 185 0.35 16.60 13.12
CA PRO A 185 0.82 16.56 11.74
C PRO A 185 1.68 15.32 11.44
N ALA A 186 2.14 14.60 12.49
CA ALA A 186 2.78 13.31 12.35
C ALA A 186 1.77 12.26 11.84
N THR A 187 0.60 12.20 12.47
CA THR A 187 -0.46 11.27 12.12
C THR A 187 -0.96 11.54 10.71
N ASP A 188 -1.15 12.79 10.32
CA ASP A 188 -1.60 13.15 8.98
C ASP A 188 -0.56 12.79 7.91
N ALA A 189 0.72 13.07 8.14
CA ALA A 189 1.79 12.64 7.24
C ALA A 189 1.81 11.11 7.06
N ARG A 190 1.68 10.34 8.15
CA ARG A 190 1.65 8.87 8.11
C ARG A 190 0.43 8.34 7.37
N ARG A 191 -0.72 8.97 7.56
CA ARG A 191 -1.97 8.64 6.86
C ARG A 191 -1.82 8.90 5.36
N ALA A 192 -1.30 10.06 4.98
CA ALA A 192 -1.02 10.41 3.59
C ALA A 192 -0.06 9.41 2.93
N ILE A 193 1.00 9.01 3.64
CA ILE A 193 1.95 7.97 3.15
C ILE A 193 1.24 6.64 2.88
N ILE A 194 0.41 6.14 3.80
CA ILE A 194 -0.30 4.88 3.59
C ILE A 194 -1.30 4.97 2.44
N ARG A 195 -2.00 6.10 2.29
CA ARG A 195 -2.87 6.33 1.13
C ARG A 195 -2.08 6.30 -0.17
N ALA A 196 -0.91 6.93 -0.20
CA ALA A 196 -0.03 6.95 -1.36
C ALA A 196 0.49 5.54 -1.71
N ILE A 197 0.92 4.77 -0.71
CA ILE A 197 1.32 3.36 -0.89
C ILE A 197 0.14 2.52 -1.37
N SER A 198 -1.05 2.70 -0.79
CA SER A 198 -2.27 1.97 -1.19
C SER A 198 -2.61 2.21 -2.66
N ALA A 199 -2.59 3.47 -3.11
CA ALA A 199 -2.84 3.82 -4.50
C ALA A 199 -1.80 3.18 -5.44
N LEU A 200 -0.51 3.18 -5.08
CA LEU A 200 0.52 2.50 -5.86
C LEU A 200 0.29 0.98 -5.95
N ILE A 201 -0.15 0.35 -4.85
CA ILE A 201 -0.48 -1.08 -4.81
C ILE A 201 -1.71 -1.39 -5.69
N GLU A 202 -2.76 -0.56 -5.62
CA GLU A 202 -3.98 -0.73 -6.42
C GLU A 202 -3.64 -0.80 -7.92
N TRP A 203 -2.75 0.08 -8.38
CA TRP A 203 -2.48 0.28 -9.79
C TRP A 203 -1.17 -0.31 -10.32
N SER A 204 -0.35 -0.98 -9.48
CA SER A 204 0.93 -1.54 -9.94
C SER A 204 1.26 -2.92 -9.38
N LYS A 205 1.40 -3.90 -10.28
CA LYS A 205 1.94 -5.24 -9.98
C LYS A 205 3.36 -5.20 -9.39
N ARG A 206 4.16 -4.18 -9.73
CA ARG A 206 5.50 -4.00 -9.15
C ARG A 206 5.38 -3.62 -7.67
N ALA A 207 4.50 -2.67 -7.34
CA ALA A 207 4.24 -2.29 -5.96
C ALA A 207 3.61 -3.45 -5.17
N GLN A 208 2.64 -4.17 -5.73
CA GLN A 208 2.05 -5.36 -5.12
C GLN A 208 3.12 -6.38 -4.73
N ARG A 209 3.99 -6.78 -5.67
CA ARG A 209 5.08 -7.73 -5.39
C ARG A 209 6.05 -7.24 -4.33
N PHE A 210 6.38 -5.95 -4.34
CA PHE A 210 7.22 -5.35 -3.30
C PHE A 210 6.54 -5.45 -1.91
N MET A 211 5.25 -5.16 -1.85
CA MET A 211 4.48 -5.12 -0.61
C MET A 211 4.13 -6.51 -0.09
N ILE A 212 3.97 -7.52 -0.96
CA ILE A 212 3.83 -8.93 -0.58
C ILE A 212 5.04 -9.38 0.26
N LYS A 213 6.27 -9.04 -0.16
CA LYS A 213 7.49 -9.35 0.59
C LYS A 213 7.60 -8.60 1.92
N ARG A 214 6.89 -7.48 2.04
CA ARG A 214 6.87 -6.60 3.24
C ARG A 214 5.51 -6.59 3.92
N ARG A 215 4.71 -7.65 3.75
CA ARG A 215 3.31 -7.68 4.19
C ARG A 215 3.14 -7.42 5.68
N SER A 216 4.00 -8.02 6.52
CA SER A 216 3.94 -7.80 7.98
C SER A 216 4.12 -6.33 8.31
N LEU A 217 5.15 -5.71 7.75
CA LEU A 217 5.47 -4.31 7.95
C LEU A 217 4.29 -3.42 7.56
N TYR A 218 3.70 -3.64 6.38
CA TYR A 218 2.58 -2.84 5.92
C TYR A 218 1.32 -2.99 6.79
N LEU A 219 1.02 -4.21 7.23
CA LEU A 219 -0.07 -4.44 8.16
C LEU A 219 0.17 -3.73 9.49
N ASP A 220 1.41 -3.66 9.96
CA ASP A 220 1.76 -2.93 11.17
C ASP A 220 1.57 -1.41 10.96
N MET A 221 2.00 -0.87 9.81
CA MET A 221 1.73 0.52 9.43
C MET A 221 0.23 0.85 9.48
N ILE A 222 -0.62 0.02 8.86
CA ILE A 222 -2.07 0.19 8.86
C ILE A 222 -2.66 0.12 10.28
N ARG A 223 -2.23 -0.87 11.08
CA ARG A 223 -2.70 -1.02 12.46
C ARG A 223 -2.32 0.17 13.33
N GLU A 224 -1.13 0.72 13.14
CA GLU A 224 -0.70 1.92 13.85
C GLU A 224 -1.59 3.11 13.54
N ILE A 225 -1.92 3.34 12.25
CA ILE A 225 -2.91 4.37 11.90
C ILE A 225 -4.28 4.09 12.51
N ALA A 226 -4.77 2.85 12.44
CA ALA A 226 -6.08 2.50 12.98
C ALA A 226 -6.16 2.76 14.49
N LYS A 227 -5.08 2.46 15.25
CA LYS A 227 -4.99 2.77 16.68
C LYS A 227 -5.05 4.27 16.95
N MET A 228 -4.37 5.08 16.15
CA MET A 228 -4.37 6.55 16.30
C MET A 228 -5.77 7.15 16.06
N HIS A 229 -6.59 6.54 15.21
CA HIS A 229 -7.99 6.94 15.02
C HIS A 229 -8.89 6.58 16.20
N GLN A 230 -8.69 5.42 16.81
CA GLN A 230 -9.50 4.98 17.96
C GLN A 230 -9.28 5.83 19.21
N SER A 231 -8.12 6.49 19.32
CA SER A 231 -7.85 7.49 20.37
C SER A 231 -8.40 8.88 20.07
N GLY A 232 -8.85 9.14 18.83
CA GLY A 232 -9.37 10.43 18.39
C GLY A 232 -10.90 10.55 18.52
N ASN A 233 -11.42 11.78 18.49
CA ASN A 233 -12.85 12.05 18.54
C ASN A 233 -13.55 11.48 17.29
N PRO A 234 -14.59 10.63 17.42
CA PRO A 234 -15.21 9.91 16.29
C PRO A 234 -16.03 10.79 15.31
N SER A 235 -16.02 12.11 15.44
CA SER A 235 -16.79 13.04 14.59
C SER A 235 -16.12 13.41 13.26
N GLU A 236 -14.84 13.07 13.05
CA GLU A 236 -14.09 13.33 11.79
C GLU A 236 -14.00 12.10 10.87
N THR A 237 -14.71 11.02 11.21
CA THR A 237 -14.54 9.69 10.58
C THR A 237 -15.13 9.56 9.17
N ASP A 238 -15.92 10.52 8.70
CA ASP A 238 -16.68 10.41 7.44
C ASP A 238 -15.84 10.54 6.16
N TYR A 239 -14.61 11.06 6.22
CA TYR A 239 -13.68 11.10 5.08
C TYR A 239 -12.65 9.95 5.09
N LEU A 240 -12.81 8.99 6.00
CA LEU A 240 -11.79 7.99 6.34
C LEU A 240 -12.19 6.54 6.10
N THR A 241 -13.37 6.28 5.54
CA THR A 241 -13.61 5.08 4.74
C THR A 241 -12.86 5.18 3.41
N VAL A 242 -11.55 5.42 3.47
CA VAL A 242 -10.66 4.73 2.56
C VAL A 242 -10.88 3.27 2.92
N GLU A 243 -11.77 2.60 2.19
CA GLU A 243 -11.63 1.18 1.97
C GLU A 243 -10.18 1.03 1.52
N ILE A 244 -9.29 0.70 2.46
CA ILE A 244 -8.01 0.13 2.11
C ILE A 244 -8.42 -1.20 1.52
N ASN A 245 -8.81 -1.16 0.24
CA ASN A 245 -9.05 -2.29 -0.62
C ASN A 245 -7.66 -2.89 -0.81
N LEU A 246 -7.17 -3.55 0.25
CA LEU A 246 -6.08 -4.48 0.15
C LEU A 246 -6.51 -5.40 -0.99
N PRO A 247 -5.75 -5.43 -2.10
CA PRO A 247 -6.02 -6.37 -3.17
C PRO A 247 -6.33 -7.72 -2.54
N ALA A 248 -7.34 -8.42 -3.03
CA ALA A 248 -7.66 -9.75 -2.54
C ALA A 248 -6.40 -10.63 -2.51
N GLU A 249 -5.42 -10.39 -3.40
CA GLU A 249 -4.11 -11.04 -3.43
C GLU A 249 -3.21 -10.80 -2.19
N LEU A 250 -3.39 -9.68 -1.47
CA LEU A 250 -2.71 -9.38 -0.20
C LEU A 250 -3.44 -9.96 1.03
N CYS A 251 -4.69 -10.36 0.88
CA CYS A 251 -5.49 -11.11 1.86
C CYS A 251 -6.38 -12.15 1.17
N PRO A 252 -5.82 -13.16 0.48
CA PRO A 252 -6.65 -14.01 -0.36
C PRO A 252 -7.45 -14.94 0.53
N ASP A 253 -8.76 -14.93 0.31
CA ASP A 253 -9.58 -16.05 0.73
C ASP A 253 -9.02 -17.31 0.07
N SER A 254 -8.73 -18.34 0.87
CA SER A 254 -8.21 -19.65 0.44
C SER A 254 -9.02 -20.32 -0.70
N GLU A 255 -10.19 -19.77 -1.02
CA GLU A 255 -11.12 -20.28 -2.01
C GLU A 255 -10.87 -19.77 -3.42
N THR A 256 -10.32 -18.56 -3.59
CA THR A 256 -10.19 -17.88 -4.89
C THR A 256 -8.81 -17.95 -5.53
N LEU A 257 -7.80 -18.45 -4.80
CA LEU A 257 -6.43 -18.58 -5.33
C LEU A 257 -6.34 -19.61 -6.44
N THR A 258 -5.66 -19.25 -7.53
CA THR A 258 -5.21 -20.23 -8.52
C THR A 258 -4.14 -21.13 -7.91
N GLU A 259 -3.89 -22.27 -8.57
CA GLU A 259 -2.93 -23.26 -8.11
C GLU A 259 -1.52 -22.69 -7.99
N GLU A 260 -1.09 -21.93 -9.00
CA GLU A 260 0.20 -21.24 -9.06
C GLU A 260 0.33 -20.18 -7.97
N GLN A 261 -0.71 -19.36 -7.75
CA GLN A 261 -0.73 -18.36 -6.68
C GLN A 261 -0.72 -19.00 -5.29
N GLY A 262 -1.37 -20.16 -5.14
CA GLY A 262 -1.34 -20.94 -3.90
C GLY A 262 0.04 -21.50 -3.59
N ILE A 263 0.76 -21.97 -4.61
CA ILE A 263 2.15 -22.46 -4.49
C ILE A 263 3.09 -21.30 -4.13
N GLU A 264 3.03 -20.19 -4.87
CA GLU A 264 3.86 -19.01 -4.63
C GLU A 264 3.64 -18.45 -3.21
N LEU A 265 2.38 -18.43 -2.75
CA LEU A 265 2.04 -18.04 -1.38
C LEU A 265 2.61 -19.01 -0.33
N CYS A 266 2.58 -20.32 -0.58
CA CYS A 266 3.15 -21.32 0.31
C CYS A 266 4.68 -21.26 0.37
N GLU A 267 5.34 -21.03 -0.76
CA GLU A 267 6.80 -20.87 -0.86
C GLU A 267 7.26 -19.60 -0.11
N MET A 268 6.58 -18.48 -0.32
CA MET A 268 6.84 -17.23 0.39
C MET A 268 6.67 -17.40 1.92
N LEU A 269 5.59 -18.07 2.37
CA LEU A 269 5.35 -18.32 3.79
C LEU A 269 6.37 -19.32 4.38
N ALA A 270 6.85 -20.27 3.60
CA ALA A 270 7.90 -21.22 3.99
C ALA A 270 9.27 -20.54 4.18
N GLU A 271 9.64 -19.56 3.34
CA GLU A 271 10.89 -18.82 3.49
C GLU A 271 11.01 -18.11 4.85
N HIS A 272 9.89 -17.69 5.42
CA HIS A 272 9.86 -16.84 6.62
C HIS A 272 9.45 -17.59 7.89
N ASN A 273 9.05 -18.88 7.77
CA ASN A 273 8.64 -19.71 8.89
C ASN A 273 9.14 -21.16 8.72
N PRO A 274 10.17 -21.58 9.49
CA PRO A 274 10.76 -22.92 9.39
C PRO A 274 9.75 -24.05 9.58
N THR A 275 8.71 -23.82 10.40
CA THR A 275 7.64 -24.80 10.67
C THR A 275 6.72 -24.98 9.47
N ILE A 276 6.43 -23.89 8.75
CA ILE A 276 5.68 -23.93 7.49
C ILE A 276 6.52 -24.62 6.41
N LYS A 277 7.81 -24.25 6.29
CA LYS A 277 8.76 -24.88 5.36
C LYS A 277 8.83 -26.39 5.52
N SER A 278 9.11 -26.88 6.73
CA SER A 278 9.17 -28.31 7.02
C SER A 278 7.86 -29.04 6.70
N ARG A 279 6.71 -28.36 6.76
CA ARG A 279 5.41 -28.97 6.44
C ARG A 279 5.11 -28.95 4.94
N VAL A 280 5.44 -27.87 4.23
CA VAL A 280 5.39 -27.81 2.75
C VAL A 280 6.30 -28.89 2.16
N GLU A 281 7.53 -29.01 2.65
CA GLU A 281 8.49 -30.04 2.22
C GLU A 281 7.97 -31.47 2.50
N ARG A 282 7.39 -31.72 3.67
CA ARG A 282 6.77 -33.04 3.99
C ARG A 282 5.58 -33.37 3.11
N ILE A 283 4.76 -32.38 2.77
CA ILE A 283 3.59 -32.57 1.89
C ILE A 283 4.04 -32.81 0.44
N ALA A 284 5.01 -32.04 -0.05
CA ALA A 284 5.62 -32.25 -1.36
C ALA A 284 6.31 -33.62 -1.47
N ALA A 285 7.00 -34.06 -0.40
CA ALA A 285 7.59 -35.40 -0.32
C ALA A 285 6.52 -36.50 -0.28
N ALA A 286 5.40 -36.29 0.43
CA ALA A 286 4.28 -37.23 0.48
C ALA A 286 3.54 -37.34 -0.85
N ALA A 287 3.40 -36.25 -1.61
CA ALA A 287 2.83 -36.24 -2.96
C ALA A 287 3.69 -37.04 -3.95
N LYS A 288 5.02 -36.96 -3.81
CA LYS A 288 5.99 -37.74 -4.62
C LYS A 288 6.09 -39.21 -4.20
N SER A 289 5.50 -39.61 -3.08
CA SER A 289 5.56 -41.00 -2.59
C SER A 289 4.51 -41.88 -3.28
N PRO A 290 4.92 -42.96 -3.98
CA PRO A 290 3.98 -43.86 -4.67
C PRO A 290 3.02 -44.62 -3.74
N ILE A 291 3.32 -44.65 -2.43
CA ILE A 291 2.57 -45.37 -1.40
C ILE A 291 1.33 -44.58 -0.93
N CYS A 292 1.26 -43.27 -1.22
CA CYS A 292 0.22 -42.39 -0.65
C CYS A 292 -1.11 -42.30 -1.42
N LYS A 293 -1.29 -43.05 -2.51
CA LYS A 293 -2.44 -42.89 -3.44
C LYS A 293 -3.82 -43.25 -2.88
N ASN A 294 -3.91 -43.99 -1.76
CA ASN A 294 -5.20 -44.59 -1.34
C ASN A 294 -5.78 -44.06 -0.02
N THR A 295 -5.22 -43.03 0.61
CA THR A 295 -5.75 -42.50 1.89
C THR A 295 -6.02 -41.00 1.81
N PRO A 296 -7.28 -40.54 1.97
CA PRO A 296 -7.64 -39.13 1.95
C PRO A 296 -6.85 -38.30 2.98
N LEU A 297 -6.29 -37.17 2.55
CA LEU A 297 -5.51 -36.26 3.41
C LEU A 297 -6.31 -35.75 4.62
N SER A 298 -7.63 -35.62 4.49
CA SER A 298 -8.53 -35.18 5.56
C SER A 298 -8.58 -36.10 6.78
N LYS A 299 -8.12 -37.36 6.65
CA LYS A 299 -8.13 -38.36 7.74
C LYS A 299 -6.75 -38.61 8.37
N ARG A 300 -5.69 -37.94 7.91
CA ARG A 300 -4.34 -38.14 8.45
C ARG A 300 -4.12 -37.23 9.67
N LYS A 301 -4.18 -37.79 10.88
CA LYS A 301 -3.77 -37.07 12.11
C LYS A 301 -2.24 -36.97 12.14
N CYS A 302 -1.71 -35.78 12.43
CA CYS A 302 -0.29 -35.61 12.66
C CYS A 302 0.05 -36.21 14.03
N SER A 303 0.95 -37.19 14.08
CA SER A 303 1.36 -37.85 15.33
C SER A 303 2.32 -37.02 16.20
N SER A 304 2.58 -35.77 15.83
CA SER A 304 3.50 -34.89 16.57
C SER A 304 2.74 -34.06 17.62
N PRO A 305 3.06 -34.20 18.92
CA PRO A 305 2.43 -33.43 20.00
C PRO A 305 2.60 -31.90 19.89
N ALA A 306 3.57 -31.44 19.09
CA ALA A 306 3.78 -30.02 18.82
C ALA A 306 2.73 -29.41 17.88
N CYS A 307 2.00 -30.24 17.12
CA CYS A 307 0.98 -29.77 16.19
C CYS A 307 -0.36 -29.47 16.88
N ASP A 308 -0.72 -30.20 17.94
CA ASP A 308 -1.97 -29.99 18.69
C ASP A 308 -2.02 -28.62 19.39
N LYS A 309 -0.86 -28.02 19.67
CA LYS A 309 -0.75 -26.72 20.36
C LYS A 309 -0.85 -25.49 19.44
N ILE A 310 -0.73 -25.67 18.13
CA ILE A 310 -0.74 -24.57 17.14
C ILE A 310 -2.04 -24.60 16.29
N GLU A 311 -2.77 -25.71 16.30
CA GLU A 311 -3.90 -25.99 15.42
C GLU A 311 -5.18 -25.14 15.59
N PRO A 312 -5.53 -24.51 16.72
CA PRO A 312 -6.84 -23.83 16.80
C PRO A 312 -6.87 -22.37 16.28
N GLU A 313 -5.79 -21.58 16.41
CA GLU A 313 -5.97 -20.11 16.48
C GLU A 313 -5.48 -19.29 15.28
N SER A 314 -4.68 -19.85 14.37
CA SER A 314 -4.14 -19.06 13.25
C SER A 314 -4.85 -19.38 11.93
N GLU A 315 -5.71 -18.46 11.49
CA GLU A 315 -6.38 -18.50 10.19
C GLU A 315 -5.41 -18.70 9.02
N ARG A 316 -4.16 -18.22 9.14
CA ARG A 316 -3.10 -18.47 8.15
C ARG A 316 -2.77 -19.96 7.99
N PHE A 317 -2.79 -20.73 9.07
CA PHE A 317 -2.58 -22.18 9.01
C PHE A 317 -3.75 -22.92 8.38
N LYS A 318 -4.99 -22.46 8.59
CA LYS A 318 -6.18 -23.04 7.94
C LYS A 318 -6.12 -22.80 6.42
N THR A 319 -5.76 -21.60 5.99
CA THR A 319 -5.58 -21.24 4.57
C THR A 319 -4.50 -22.09 3.91
N VAL A 320 -3.31 -22.22 4.50
CA VAL A 320 -2.22 -23.04 3.94
C VAL A 320 -2.59 -24.53 3.89
N LYS A 321 -3.22 -25.07 4.94
CA LYS A 321 -3.70 -26.46 4.98
C LYS A 321 -4.74 -26.74 3.90
N LYS A 322 -5.65 -25.79 3.65
CA LYS A 322 -6.71 -25.89 2.62
C LYS A 322 -6.13 -25.80 1.21
N LEU A 323 -5.17 -24.90 0.96
CA LEU A 323 -4.48 -24.77 -0.33
C LEU A 323 -3.65 -26.01 -0.65
N LEU A 324 -2.85 -26.50 0.30
CA LEU A 324 -2.07 -27.72 0.15
C LEU A 324 -2.95 -28.97 -0.02
N GLY A 325 -4.12 -29.01 0.63
CA GLY A 325 -5.11 -30.06 0.44
C GLY A 325 -5.64 -30.13 -1.00
N LYS A 326 -5.95 -28.97 -1.61
CA LYS A 326 -6.45 -28.87 -2.99
C LYS A 326 -5.41 -29.32 -4.03
N LEU A 327 -4.16 -28.91 -3.85
CA LEU A 327 -3.02 -29.27 -4.72
C LEU A 327 -2.84 -30.79 -4.83
N VAL A 328 -2.77 -31.48 -3.68
CA VAL A 328 -2.52 -32.93 -3.66
C VAL A 328 -3.70 -33.74 -4.20
N THR A 329 -4.94 -33.28 -4.02
CA THR A 329 -6.11 -33.98 -4.60
C THR A 329 -6.15 -33.95 -6.12
N LYS A 330 -5.56 -32.92 -6.75
CA LYS A 330 -5.61 -32.73 -8.21
C LYS A 330 -4.52 -33.52 -8.94
N GLU A 331 -3.30 -33.58 -8.40
CA GLU A 331 -2.23 -34.47 -8.90
C GLU A 331 -2.63 -35.95 -8.80
N CYS A 332 -3.30 -36.34 -7.72
CA CYS A 332 -3.85 -37.70 -7.57
C CYS A 332 -4.94 -38.03 -8.60
N ALA A 333 -5.73 -37.04 -9.04
CA ALA A 333 -6.76 -37.24 -10.06
C ALA A 333 -6.18 -37.35 -11.48
N GLN A 334 -5.07 -36.67 -11.76
CA GLN A 334 -4.41 -36.68 -13.08
C GLN A 334 -3.49 -37.90 -13.27
N GLY A 335 -2.99 -38.50 -12.19
CA GLY A 335 -2.15 -39.72 -12.24
C GLY A 335 -2.92 -41.06 -12.35
N GLY A 336 -4.24 -41.04 -12.63
CA GLY A 336 -5.14 -42.19 -12.57
C GLY A 336 -5.56 -42.81 -13.92
N THR A 337 -5.13 -42.28 -15.07
CA THR A 337 -5.57 -42.78 -16.40
C THR A 337 -4.66 -43.85 -17.02
N GLY A 338 -3.74 -44.43 -16.24
CA GLY A 338 -2.90 -45.56 -16.65
C GLY A 338 -3.58 -46.92 -16.51
N GLY A 339 -4.34 -47.31 -17.55
CA GLY A 339 -4.60 -48.69 -18.00
C GLY A 339 -4.73 -49.84 -17.00
N LEU A 340 -5.97 -50.25 -16.74
CA LEU A 340 -6.30 -51.65 -16.45
C LEU A 340 -7.31 -52.15 -17.49
N GLN A 341 -6.80 -52.71 -18.59
CA GLN A 341 -7.58 -53.52 -19.52
C GLN A 341 -8.10 -54.76 -18.78
N ARG A 342 -9.41 -54.78 -18.50
CA ARG A 342 -10.11 -56.02 -18.14
C ARG A 342 -10.17 -56.90 -19.40
N LYS A 343 -9.45 -58.04 -19.39
CA LYS A 343 -9.59 -59.11 -20.37
C LYS A 343 -11.05 -59.59 -20.39
N GLY A 344 -11.64 -59.55 -21.59
CA GLY A 344 -12.98 -60.06 -21.87
C GLY A 344 -13.09 -61.57 -21.65
N LYS A 345 -14.23 -61.99 -21.11
CA LYS A 345 -14.64 -63.39 -21.02
C LYS A 345 -15.54 -63.67 -22.22
N ALA A 346 -15.18 -64.68 -23.01
CA ALA A 346 -15.85 -65.09 -24.25
C ALA A 346 -17.27 -65.66 -24.03
N PRO A 347 -18.15 -65.60 -25.05
CA PRO A 347 -19.51 -66.13 -24.99
C PRO A 347 -19.53 -67.64 -25.23
N GLY A 348 -20.19 -68.38 -24.32
CA GLY A 348 -20.50 -69.79 -24.51
C GLY A 348 -21.75 -69.98 -25.34
N VAL A 349 -21.57 -70.41 -26.59
CA VAL A 349 -22.60 -71.03 -27.43
C VAL A 349 -22.78 -72.48 -26.99
N LYS A 350 -24.02 -72.93 -26.74
CA LYS A 350 -24.38 -74.35 -26.83
C LYS A 350 -25.69 -74.52 -27.60
N ALA A 351 -25.62 -75.47 -28.53
CA ALA A 351 -26.65 -75.87 -29.47
C ALA A 351 -27.72 -76.75 -28.84
N ARG A 352 -28.84 -76.86 -29.58
CA ARG A 352 -30.04 -77.67 -29.34
C ARG A 352 -29.74 -79.17 -29.19
N HIS A 353 -30.51 -79.83 -28.33
CA HIS A 353 -31.44 -80.89 -28.74
C HIS A 353 -32.71 -80.82 -27.90
#